data_AF-A0A183EW41-F1
#
_entry.id   AF-A0A183EW41-F1
#
_cell.length_a   1.000
_cell.length_b   1.000
_cell.length_c   1.000
_cell.angle_alpha   90.00
_cell.angle_beta   90.00
_cell.angle_gamma   90.00
#
_symmetry.space_group_name_H-M   'P 1'
#
loop_
_entity.id
_entity.type
_entity.pdbx_description
1 polymer ?
#
loop_
_entity_poly.entity_id
_entity_poly.type
_entity_poly.pdbx_seq_one_letter_code
_entity_poly.pdbx_strand_id
1 'polypeptide(L)'
;MQHLTMLTELDLSYNAIESLDSWYTKLGNVKQLHLAGNKISSLNGLHKLYSLEFLDVRDNNVSSPEDIKSVGSLPCLDHLILRGNPIRHVIEYRTKVLEHFGERAVEVKLDSRKPDQREVDTILVRLALRKAREEKEKQIQRKTLEINEQVKLVFSHRPILLFSFSVR
;
A
#
# COMPACT_ATOMS: atom_id res chain seq x y z
N MET A 1 21.62 -14.36 -9.41
CA MET A 1 21.74 -12.94 -9.79
C MET A 1 22.52 -12.11 -8.76
N GLN A 2 23.51 -12.65 -8.06
CA GLN A 2 24.31 -11.89 -7.07
C GLN A 2 25.45 -11.03 -7.70
N HIS A 3 25.55 -10.97 -9.04
CA HIS A 3 26.67 -10.32 -9.74
C HIS A 3 26.28 -9.19 -10.70
N LEU A 4 25.03 -8.72 -10.65
CA LEU A 4 24.50 -7.68 -11.56
C LEU A 4 24.44 -6.32 -10.86
N THR A 5 25.53 -5.91 -10.19
CA THR A 5 25.57 -4.69 -9.37
C THR A 5 25.41 -3.40 -10.19
N MET A 6 25.64 -3.45 -11.49
CA MET A 6 25.50 -2.31 -12.43
C MET A 6 24.22 -2.37 -13.26
N LEU A 7 23.39 -3.40 -13.08
CA LEU A 7 22.16 -3.52 -13.86
C LEU A 7 21.14 -2.49 -13.38
N THR A 8 20.92 -1.48 -14.21
CA THR A 8 19.99 -0.38 -13.96
C THR A 8 18.70 -0.54 -14.76
N GLU A 9 18.72 -1.33 -15.83
CA GLU A 9 17.58 -1.60 -16.69
C GLU A 9 17.45 -3.11 -16.90
N LEU A 10 16.24 -3.64 -16.74
CA LEU A 10 15.95 -5.05 -16.92
C LEU A 10 14.66 -5.19 -17.73
N ASP A 11 14.78 -5.78 -18.92
CA ASP A 11 13.65 -6.15 -19.76
C ASP A 11 13.38 -7.65 -19.69
N LEU A 12 12.18 -7.99 -19.20
CA LEU A 12 11.63 -9.34 -19.11
C LEU A 12 10.25 -9.40 -19.75
N SER A 13 9.98 -8.53 -20.72
CA SER A 13 8.72 -8.49 -21.45
C SER A 13 8.50 -9.78 -22.27
N TYR A 14 7.24 -10.13 -22.50
CA TYR A 14 6.79 -11.28 -23.30
C TYR A 14 7.33 -12.63 -22.81
N ASN A 15 7.33 -12.82 -21.49
CA ASN A 15 7.61 -14.09 -20.84
C ASN A 15 6.32 -14.65 -20.20
N ALA A 16 6.45 -15.72 -19.42
CA ALA A 16 5.34 -16.34 -18.69
C ALA A 16 5.42 -16.07 -17.18
N ILE A 17 5.86 -14.88 -16.78
CA ILE A 17 6.05 -14.53 -15.36
C ILE A 17 4.68 -14.33 -14.71
N GLU A 18 4.42 -15.08 -13.64
CA GLU A 18 3.16 -15.03 -12.88
C GLU A 18 3.35 -14.39 -11.49
N SER A 19 4.52 -14.57 -10.88
CA SER A 19 4.85 -14.05 -9.55
C SER A 19 6.18 -13.29 -9.53
N LEU A 20 6.22 -12.22 -8.74
CA LEU A 20 7.38 -11.37 -8.48
C LEU A 20 7.97 -11.61 -7.07
N ASP A 21 7.60 -12.71 -6.42
CA ASP A 21 7.99 -13.01 -5.04
C ASP A 21 9.51 -12.98 -4.86
N SER A 22 9.95 -12.28 -3.81
CA SER A 22 11.37 -12.12 -3.46
C SER A 22 12.24 -11.41 -4.50
N TRP A 23 11.68 -10.81 -5.56
CA TRP A 23 12.48 -10.07 -6.56
C TRP A 23 13.25 -8.90 -5.94
N TYR A 24 12.65 -8.24 -4.96
CA TYR A 24 13.29 -7.20 -4.15
C TYR A 24 14.62 -7.63 -3.50
N THR A 25 14.90 -8.94 -3.35
CA THR A 25 16.16 -9.44 -2.79
C THR A 25 17.30 -9.49 -3.82
N LYS A 26 16.98 -9.41 -5.12
CA LYS A 26 17.94 -9.61 -6.22
C LYS A 26 18.11 -8.38 -7.11
N LEU A 27 17.12 -7.48 -7.14
CA LEU A 27 17.05 -6.37 -8.11
C LEU A 27 17.23 -4.97 -7.50
N GLY A 28 17.87 -4.84 -6.33
CA GLY A 28 17.91 -3.59 -5.55
C GLY A 28 18.43 -2.33 -6.27
N ASN A 29 19.23 -2.50 -7.34
CA ASN A 29 19.80 -1.39 -8.11
C ASN A 29 19.03 -1.06 -9.41
N VAL A 30 17.98 -1.82 -9.74
CA VAL A 30 17.20 -1.62 -10.98
C VAL A 30 16.40 -0.33 -10.88
N LYS A 31 16.54 0.51 -11.91
CA LYS A 31 15.82 1.78 -12.12
C LYS A 31 14.69 1.65 -13.12
N GLN A 32 14.86 0.82 -14.15
CA GLN A 32 13.86 0.60 -15.18
C GLN A 32 13.55 -0.89 -15.28
N LEU A 33 12.26 -1.25 -15.13
CA LEU A 33 11.80 -2.63 -15.17
C LEU A 33 10.67 -2.78 -16.18
N HIS A 34 10.92 -3.57 -17.22
CA HIS A 34 9.94 -3.88 -18.26
C HIS A 34 9.43 -5.30 -18.08
N LEU A 35 8.12 -5.43 -17.88
CA LEU A 35 7.41 -6.67 -17.61
C LEU A 35 6.17 -6.81 -18.49
N ALA A 36 6.12 -6.09 -19.62
CA ALA A 36 4.96 -6.10 -20.50
C ALA A 36 4.68 -7.50 -21.04
N GLY A 37 3.42 -7.87 -21.26
CA GLY A 37 3.07 -9.15 -21.89
C GLY A 37 3.41 -10.39 -21.06
N ASN A 38 3.29 -10.29 -19.73
CA ASN A 38 3.44 -11.41 -18.80
C ASN A 38 2.06 -11.81 -18.22
N LYS A 39 2.02 -12.58 -17.13
CA LYS A 39 0.79 -13.04 -16.45
C LYS A 39 0.71 -12.55 -15.01
N ILE A 40 1.34 -11.42 -14.72
CA ILE A 40 1.45 -10.87 -13.36
C ILE A 40 0.08 -10.36 -12.93
N SER A 41 -0.44 -10.89 -11.83
CA SER A 41 -1.69 -10.42 -11.22
C SER A 41 -1.47 -9.45 -10.06
N SER A 42 -0.29 -9.45 -9.45
CA SER A 42 0.06 -8.62 -8.30
C SER A 42 1.50 -8.12 -8.37
N LEU A 43 1.73 -6.88 -7.98
CA LEU A 43 3.06 -6.29 -7.88
C LEU A 43 3.75 -6.60 -6.55
N ASN A 44 3.17 -7.48 -5.74
CA ASN A 44 3.80 -7.98 -4.52
C ASN A 44 5.16 -8.59 -4.84
N GLY A 45 6.18 -8.21 -4.06
CA GLY A 45 7.58 -8.57 -4.33
C GLY A 45 8.44 -7.45 -4.94
N LEU A 46 7.86 -6.30 -5.29
CA LEU A 46 8.61 -5.11 -5.71
C LEU A 46 8.83 -4.05 -4.62
N HIS A 47 8.24 -4.24 -3.44
CA HIS A 47 8.12 -3.23 -2.36
C HIS A 47 9.43 -2.65 -1.78
N LYS A 48 10.61 -3.20 -2.09
CA LYS A 48 11.91 -2.64 -1.67
C LYS A 48 12.83 -2.26 -2.83
N LEU A 49 12.31 -2.15 -4.04
CA LEU A 49 13.05 -1.63 -5.18
C LEU A 49 13.14 -0.10 -5.11
N TYR A 50 13.83 0.42 -4.10
CA TYR A 50 13.84 1.85 -3.78
C TYR A 50 14.44 2.72 -4.90
N SER A 51 15.29 2.13 -5.75
CA SER A 51 15.88 2.80 -6.92
C SER A 51 14.97 2.79 -8.14
N LEU A 52 13.82 2.08 -8.11
CA LEU A 52 12.96 1.92 -9.28
C LEU A 52 12.29 3.26 -9.63
N GLU A 53 12.50 3.72 -10.86
CA GLU A 53 11.99 4.96 -11.43
C GLU A 53 10.87 4.67 -12.45
N PHE A 54 11.06 3.65 -13.28
CA PHE A 54 10.13 3.26 -14.33
C PHE A 54 9.68 1.80 -14.18
N LEU A 55 8.37 1.57 -14.21
CA LEU A 55 7.76 0.25 -14.22
C LEU A 55 6.72 0.12 -15.34
N ASP A 56 6.97 -0.80 -16.27
CA ASP A 56 6.04 -1.17 -17.32
C ASP A 56 5.50 -2.57 -17.08
N VAL A 57 4.21 -2.65 -16.76
CA VAL A 57 3.48 -3.91 -16.54
C VAL A 57 2.29 -4.00 -17.50
N ARG A 58 2.43 -3.44 -18.71
CA ARG A 58 1.38 -3.55 -19.74
C ARG A 58 1.01 -4.99 -20.07
N ASP A 59 -0.21 -5.21 -20.52
CA ASP A 59 -0.67 -6.52 -21.01
C ASP A 59 -0.38 -7.64 -20.00
N ASN A 60 -0.83 -7.45 -18.76
CA ASN A 60 -0.73 -8.39 -17.65
C ASN A 60 -2.13 -8.60 -17.02
N ASN A 61 -2.19 -9.26 -15.86
CA ASN A 61 -3.44 -9.66 -15.20
C ASN A 61 -3.76 -8.85 -13.94
N VAL A 62 -3.21 -7.63 -13.78
CA VAL A 62 -3.50 -6.77 -12.62
C VAL A 62 -4.97 -6.34 -12.66
N SER A 63 -5.72 -6.67 -11.61
CA SER A 63 -7.19 -6.54 -11.64
C SER A 63 -7.74 -5.53 -10.66
N SER A 64 -7.01 -5.25 -9.58
CA SER A 64 -7.45 -4.41 -8.47
C SER A 64 -6.41 -3.34 -8.11
N PRO A 65 -6.81 -2.16 -7.63
CA PRO A 65 -5.88 -1.19 -7.05
C PRO A 65 -5.00 -1.77 -5.94
N GLU A 66 -5.52 -2.71 -5.14
CA GLU A 66 -4.76 -3.38 -4.08
C GLU A 66 -3.55 -4.17 -4.62
N ASP A 67 -3.61 -4.64 -5.86
CA ASP A 67 -2.51 -5.35 -6.53
C ASP A 67 -1.30 -4.43 -6.79
N ILE A 68 -1.49 -3.11 -6.74
CA ILE A 68 -0.48 -2.06 -6.96
C ILE A 68 0.10 -1.53 -5.64
N LYS A 69 -0.52 -1.84 -4.51
CA LYS A 69 -0.18 -1.23 -3.21
C LYS A 69 1.30 -1.33 -2.85
N SER A 70 1.96 -2.43 -3.21
CA SER A 70 3.38 -2.68 -2.94
C SER A 70 4.32 -1.63 -3.55
N VAL A 71 3.97 -1.07 -4.71
CA VAL A 71 4.81 -0.07 -5.41
C VAL A 71 4.47 1.37 -5.02
N GLY A 72 3.34 1.59 -4.36
CA GLY A 72 2.92 2.91 -3.88
C GLY A 72 3.89 3.56 -2.89
N SER A 73 4.66 2.74 -2.16
CA SER A 73 5.68 3.21 -1.20
C SER A 73 7.07 3.42 -1.81
N LEU A 74 7.27 3.15 -3.10
CA LEU A 74 8.60 3.25 -3.72
C LEU A 74 8.97 4.73 -3.96
N PRO A 75 10.03 5.25 -3.32
CA PRO A 75 10.32 6.68 -3.25
C PRO A 75 10.77 7.30 -4.58
N CYS A 76 11.29 6.51 -5.51
CA CYS A 76 11.78 6.99 -6.79
C CYS A 76 10.83 6.70 -7.97
N LEU A 77 9.79 5.89 -7.76
CA LEU A 77 8.91 5.48 -8.85
C LEU A 77 8.11 6.69 -9.34
N ASP A 78 8.32 7.09 -10.59
CA ASP A 78 7.69 8.25 -11.22
C ASP A 78 6.96 7.91 -12.53
N HIS A 79 7.16 6.71 -13.10
CA HIS A 79 6.41 6.20 -14.24
C HIS A 79 5.85 4.80 -13.96
N LEU A 80 4.52 4.66 -14.08
CA LEU A 80 3.83 3.36 -14.00
C LEU A 80 2.90 3.19 -15.21
N ILE A 81 3.08 2.11 -15.95
CA ILE A 81 2.24 1.79 -17.11
C ILE A 81 1.43 0.52 -16.83
N LEU A 82 0.10 0.64 -16.87
CA LEU A 82 -0.87 -0.42 -16.57
C LEU A 82 -1.83 -0.73 -17.73
N ARG A 83 -1.61 -0.15 -18.92
CA ARG A 83 -2.45 -0.42 -20.11
C ARG A 83 -2.52 -1.91 -20.41
N GLY A 84 -3.67 -2.38 -20.89
CA GLY A 84 -3.86 -3.81 -21.19
C GLY A 84 -4.10 -4.71 -19.97
N ASN A 85 -4.25 -4.13 -18.76
CA ASN A 85 -4.64 -4.87 -17.56
C ASN A 85 -6.13 -4.70 -17.23
N PRO A 86 -6.79 -5.72 -16.62
CA PRO A 86 -8.19 -5.63 -16.20
C PRO A 86 -8.51 -4.46 -15.27
N ILE A 87 -7.56 -3.99 -14.46
CA ILE A 87 -7.72 -2.83 -13.56
C ILE A 87 -8.23 -1.58 -14.27
N ARG A 88 -7.97 -1.43 -15.58
CA ARG A 88 -8.41 -0.26 -16.36
C ARG A 88 -9.94 -0.16 -16.47
N HIS A 89 -10.65 -1.26 -16.25
CA HIS A 89 -12.12 -1.28 -16.24
C HIS A 89 -12.73 -0.93 -14.87
N VAL A 90 -11.90 -0.74 -13.84
CA VAL A 90 -12.36 -0.30 -12.52
C VAL A 90 -12.82 1.16 -12.59
N ILE A 91 -13.99 1.45 -12.02
CA ILE A 91 -14.50 2.82 -11.88
C ILE A 91 -13.51 3.67 -11.07
N GLU A 92 -13.19 4.86 -11.59
CA GLU A 92 -12.16 5.76 -11.05
C GLU A 92 -10.77 5.11 -10.96
N TYR A 93 -10.42 4.22 -11.91
CA TYR A 93 -9.16 3.46 -11.88
C TYR A 93 -7.94 4.36 -11.60
N ARG A 94 -7.85 5.51 -12.26
CA ARG A 94 -6.69 6.42 -12.13
C ARG A 94 -6.57 6.95 -10.72
N THR A 95 -7.64 7.55 -10.20
CA THR A 95 -7.69 8.09 -8.84
C THR A 95 -7.35 6.99 -7.83
N LYS A 96 -7.95 5.81 -7.95
CA LYS A 96 -7.71 4.69 -7.03
C LYS A 96 -6.28 4.17 -7.07
N VAL A 97 -5.67 4.06 -8.25
CA VAL A 97 -4.26 3.66 -8.37
C VAL A 97 -3.35 4.73 -7.77
N LEU A 98 -3.57 5.99 -8.12
CA LEU A 98 -2.78 7.12 -7.64
C LEU A 98 -2.91 7.34 -6.12
N GLU A 99 -4.05 7.00 -5.51
CA GLU A 99 -4.23 7.02 -4.06
C GLU A 99 -3.22 6.17 -3.29
N HIS A 100 -2.71 5.08 -3.89
CA HIS A 100 -1.68 4.25 -3.26
C HIS A 100 -0.32 4.96 -3.14
N PHE A 101 -0.11 6.04 -3.90
CA PHE A 101 1.08 6.89 -3.84
C PHE A 101 0.95 8.06 -2.85
N GLY A 102 -0.24 8.25 -2.26
CA GLY A 102 -0.49 9.29 -1.25
C GLY A 102 -0.14 10.69 -1.75
N GLU A 103 0.64 11.44 -0.95
CA GLU A 103 1.05 12.81 -1.26
C GLU A 103 1.95 12.90 -2.51
N ARG A 104 2.66 11.82 -2.84
CA ARG A 104 3.51 11.73 -4.03
C ARG A 104 2.76 11.44 -5.33
N ALA A 105 1.44 11.25 -5.27
CA ALA A 105 0.64 10.98 -6.47
C ALA A 105 0.90 12.00 -7.59
N VAL A 106 1.13 13.28 -7.25
CA VAL A 106 1.41 14.38 -8.20
C VAL A 106 2.67 14.17 -9.05
N GLU A 107 3.62 13.39 -8.54
CA GLU A 107 4.91 13.10 -9.19
C GLU A 107 4.79 11.95 -10.19
N VAL A 108 3.82 11.06 -9.98
CA VAL A 108 3.71 9.77 -10.68
C VAL A 108 2.90 9.89 -11.97
N LYS A 109 3.54 9.59 -13.10
CA LYS A 109 2.89 9.46 -14.40
C LYS A 109 2.29 8.07 -14.54
N LEU A 110 0.96 8.02 -14.52
CA LEU A 110 0.19 6.80 -14.76
C LEU A 110 -0.27 6.73 -16.22
N ASP A 111 0.09 5.66 -16.94
CA ASP A 111 -0.22 5.46 -18.36
C ASP A 111 0.25 6.61 -19.25
N SER A 112 1.46 7.11 -18.99
CA SER A 112 2.14 8.20 -19.71
C SER A 112 1.54 9.60 -19.50
N ARG A 113 0.69 9.79 -18.49
CA ARG A 113 0.14 11.11 -18.13
C ARG A 113 0.29 11.38 -16.63
N LYS A 114 0.64 12.62 -16.30
CA LYS A 114 0.57 13.10 -14.92
C LYS A 114 -0.90 13.19 -14.46
N PRO A 115 -1.16 13.17 -13.15
CA PRO A 115 -2.50 13.41 -12.64
C PRO A 115 -2.96 14.82 -12.99
N ASP A 116 -4.24 14.99 -13.30
CA ASP A 116 -4.84 16.31 -13.40
C ASP A 116 -5.21 16.87 -12.01
N GLN A 117 -5.52 18.17 -11.94
CA GLN A 117 -5.85 18.83 -10.68
C GLN A 117 -7.04 18.19 -9.97
N ARG A 118 -8.05 17.71 -10.71
CA ARG A 118 -9.25 17.08 -10.12
C ARG A 118 -8.90 15.74 -9.48
N GLU A 119 -8.04 14.96 -10.14
CA GLU A 119 -7.51 13.71 -9.60
C GLU A 119 -6.74 13.98 -8.30
N VAL A 120 -5.83 14.96 -8.32
CA VAL A 120 -5.03 15.37 -7.15
C VAL A 120 -5.91 15.83 -5.99
N ASP A 121 -6.86 16.73 -6.23
CA ASP A 121 -7.77 17.24 -5.21
C ASP A 121 -8.58 16.09 -4.58
N THR A 122 -9.08 15.18 -5.41
CA THR A 122 -9.84 14.01 -4.94
C THR A 122 -8.97 13.10 -4.06
N ILE A 123 -7.73 12.83 -4.47
CA ILE A 123 -6.77 12.02 -3.72
C ILE A 123 -6.46 12.67 -2.36
N LEU A 124 -6.18 13.97 -2.34
CA LEU A 124 -5.85 14.71 -1.12
C LEU A 124 -7.02 14.73 -0.13
N VAL A 125 -8.25 14.96 -0.62
CA VAL A 125 -9.45 14.89 0.22
C VAL A 125 -9.65 13.50 0.79
N ARG A 126 -9.53 12.44 -0.04
CA ARG A 126 -9.67 11.05 0.43
C ARG A 126 -8.57 10.68 1.44
N LEU A 127 -7.35 11.14 1.24
CA LEU A 127 -6.23 10.94 2.16
C LEU A 127 -6.47 11.65 3.49
N ALA A 128 -6.92 12.91 3.47
CA ALA A 128 -7.25 13.67 4.67
C ALA A 128 -8.38 13.01 5.46
N LEU A 129 -9.45 12.56 4.78
CA LEU A 129 -10.55 11.83 5.40
C LEU A 129 -10.07 10.51 6.03
N ARG A 130 -9.18 9.78 5.36
CA ARG A 130 -8.59 8.55 5.88
C ARG A 130 -7.77 8.82 7.15
N LYS A 131 -6.84 9.78 7.11
CA LYS A 131 -6.03 10.20 8.28
C LYS A 131 -6.91 10.65 9.46
N ALA A 132 -7.97 11.42 9.20
CA ALA A 132 -8.89 11.88 10.23
C ALA A 132 -9.68 10.73 10.88
N ARG A 133 -10.09 9.73 10.10
CA ARG A 133 -10.74 8.52 10.61
C ARG A 133 -9.79 7.68 11.47
N GLU A 134 -8.58 7.43 10.99
CA GLU A 134 -7.56 6.68 11.72
C GLU A 134 -7.20 7.35 13.06
N GLU A 135 -7.08 8.68 13.08
CA GLU A 135 -6.81 9.43 14.31
C GLU A 135 -7.98 9.32 15.30
N LYS A 136 -9.22 9.45 14.82
CA LYS A 136 -10.42 9.27 15.64
C LYS A 136 -10.49 7.86 16.23
N GLU A 137 -10.19 6.83 15.45
CA GLU A 137 -10.16 5.44 15.91
C GLU A 137 -9.09 5.21 16.98
N LYS A 138 -7.87 5.74 16.77
CA LYS A 138 -6.80 5.69 17.77
C LYS A 138 -7.19 6.38 19.08
N GLN A 139 -7.87 7.53 18.99
CA GLN A 139 -8.36 8.25 20.19
C GLN A 139 -9.43 7.45 20.94
N ILE A 140 -10.36 6.83 20.21
CA ILE A 140 -11.37 5.95 20.80
C ILE A 140 -10.68 4.78 21.51
N GLN A 141 -9.73 4.12 20.84
CA GLN A 141 -9.02 2.97 21.40
C GLN A 141 -8.21 3.33 22.65
N ARG A 142 -7.54 4.50 22.68
CA ARG A 142 -6.85 5.01 23.87
C ARG A 142 -7.80 5.24 25.04
N LYS A 143 -8.92 5.93 24.80
CA LYS A 143 -9.94 6.17 25.84
C LYS A 143 -10.50 4.85 26.39
N THR A 144 -10.76 3.87 25.53
CA THR A 144 -11.22 2.54 25.95
C THR A 144 -10.18 1.83 26.84
N LEU A 145 -8.90 1.93 26.50
CA LEU A 145 -7.82 1.35 27.32
C LEU A 145 -7.72 2.03 28.69
N GLU A 146 -7.75 3.36 28.74
CA GLU A 146 -7.72 4.12 29.99
C GLU A 146 -8.90 3.78 30.91
N ILE A 147 -10.11 3.69 30.35
CA ILE A 147 -11.31 3.28 31.09
C ILE A 147 -11.14 1.86 31.64
N ASN A 148 -10.65 0.92 30.84
CA ASN A 148 -10.43 -0.47 31.27
C ASN A 148 -9.40 -0.58 32.40
N GLU A 149 -8.35 0.24 32.38
CA GLU A 149 -7.37 0.31 33.47
C GLU A 149 -7.96 0.89 34.75
N GLN A 150 -8.72 1.99 34.65
CA GLN A 150 -9.42 2.58 35.80
C GLN A 150 -10.41 1.59 36.43
N VAL A 151 -11.19 0.88 35.61
CA VAL A 151 -12.13 -0.14 36.06
C VAL A 151 -11.40 -1.27 36.82
N LYS A 152 -10.28 -1.77 36.29
CA LYS A 152 -9.46 -2.80 36.97
C LYS A 152 -8.98 -2.32 38.34
N LEU A 153 -8.53 -1.08 38.45
CA LEU A 153 -8.08 -0.50 39.73
C LEU A 153 -9.22 -0.39 40.75
N VAL A 154 -10.42 0.02 40.32
CA VAL A 154 -11.59 0.10 41.21
C VAL A 154 -11.99 -1.28 41.76
N PHE A 155 -11.93 -2.32 40.92
CA PHE A 155 -12.28 -3.67 41.35
C PHE A 155 -11.18 -4.37 42.16
N SER A 156 -9.91 -3.99 42.03
CA SER A 156 -8.82 -4.53 42.87
C SER A 156 -8.75 -3.93 44.28
N HIS A 157 -9.33 -2.74 44.50
CA HIS A 157 -9.27 -2.02 45.78
C HIS A 157 -10.51 -2.18 46.67
N ARG A 158 -11.49 -3.03 46.31
CA ARG A 158 -12.61 -3.35 47.21
C ARG A 158 -12.24 -4.52 48.13
N PRO A 159 -11.98 -4.30 49.44
CA PRO A 159 -11.89 -5.42 50.38
C PRO A 159 -13.27 -6.09 50.43
N ILE A 160 -13.28 -7.41 50.27
CA ILE A 160 -14.46 -8.25 50.42
C ILE A 160 -14.87 -8.18 51.90
N LEU A 161 -15.78 -7.28 52.26
CA LEU A 161 -16.47 -7.34 53.55
C LEU A 161 -17.43 -8.53 53.50
N LEU A 162 -16.92 -9.72 53.85
CA LEU A 162 -17.72 -10.89 54.22
C LEU A 162 -18.52 -10.54 55.48
N PHE A 163 -19.72 -9.98 55.32
CA PHE A 163 -20.70 -9.95 56.39
C PHE A 163 -21.28 -11.36 56.55
N SER A 164 -20.66 -12.15 57.43
CA SER A 164 -21.27 -13.36 57.99
C SER A 164 -22.42 -12.96 58.91
N PHE A 165 -23.65 -12.88 58.39
CA PHE A 165 -24.84 -12.84 59.23
C PHE A 165 -25.09 -14.23 59.81
N SER A 166 -24.72 -14.40 61.08
CA SER A 166 -25.12 -15.56 61.89
C SER A 166 -26.60 -15.41 62.25
N VAL A 167 -27.45 -16.25 61.66
CA VAL A 167 -28.86 -16.39 62.07
C VAL A 167 -28.88 -17.23 63.35
N ARG A 168 -29.42 -16.65 64.43
CA ARG A 168 -29.93 -17.39 65.59
C ARG A 168 -31.43 -17.49 65.46
#